data_AF-A0A2T6C1P7-F1
#
_entry.id   AF-A0A2T6C1P7-F1
#
_cell.length_a   1.000
_cell.length_b   1.000
_cell.length_c   1.000
_cell.angle_alpha   90.00
_cell.angle_beta   90.00
_cell.angle_gamma   90.00
#
_symmetry.space_group_name_H-M   'P 1'
#
loop_
_entity.id
_entity.type
_entity.pdbx_description
1 polymer ?
#
loop_
_entity_poly.entity_id
_entity_poly.type
_entity_poly.pdbx_seq_one_letter_code
_entity_poly.pdbx_strand_id
1 'polypeptide(L)'
;MKKVVMLILTLHFVSCAPKKITLGMGTEFLHNELKEIENYIQDFKSVNSNVSKVSVGWHLEHLLLTITKIYEKMEKSNPKEYRNRFNFTKMMIFSSNQIPRGKATAPTIVTPSETIELVSINKKIILAKQLASKIDNLPENTFFKHPSAGYLNRDDAKRFLKIHTEHHLKIIRDILHEPSSNKTN
;
A
#
# COMPACT_ATOMS: atom_id res chain seq x y z
N MET A 1 -49.42 -19.87 61.56
CA MET A 1 -48.29 -20.52 60.87
C MET A 1 -48.68 -20.81 59.42
N LYS A 2 -48.16 -20.05 58.45
CA LYS A 2 -47.92 -20.43 57.04
C LYS A 2 -47.17 -19.25 56.39
N LYS A 3 -46.05 -19.57 55.76
CA LYS A 3 -44.93 -18.67 55.44
C LYS A 3 -45.27 -17.79 54.23
N VAL A 4 -44.98 -16.49 54.33
CA VAL A 4 -44.94 -15.57 53.18
C VAL A 4 -43.69 -15.90 52.38
N VAL A 5 -43.85 -16.30 51.11
CA VAL A 5 -42.74 -16.54 50.18
C VAL A 5 -42.46 -15.22 49.47
N MET A 6 -41.35 -14.57 49.82
CA MET A 6 -40.85 -13.38 49.15
C MET A 6 -40.11 -13.80 47.88
N LEU A 7 -40.72 -13.58 46.71
CA LEU A 7 -40.13 -13.84 45.42
C LEU A 7 -39.09 -12.74 45.11
N ILE A 8 -37.81 -13.02 45.31
CA ILE A 8 -36.72 -12.13 44.91
C ILE A 8 -36.43 -12.37 43.43
N LEU A 9 -36.89 -11.46 42.58
CA LEU A 9 -36.56 -11.44 41.16
C LEU A 9 -35.15 -10.84 41.00
N THR A 10 -34.12 -11.68 40.95
CA THR A 10 -32.75 -11.24 40.70
C THR A 10 -32.59 -10.85 39.23
N LEU A 11 -32.61 -9.53 38.96
CA LEU A 11 -32.22 -8.96 37.67
C LEU A 11 -30.74 -9.26 37.42
N HIS A 12 -30.46 -10.20 36.50
CA HIS A 12 -29.10 -10.43 36.03
C HIS A 12 -28.74 -9.30 35.06
N PHE A 13 -28.12 -8.25 35.57
CA PHE A 13 -27.37 -7.32 34.72
C PHE A 13 -26.19 -8.09 34.14
N VAL A 14 -26.36 -8.61 32.93
CA VAL A 14 -25.23 -8.99 32.07
C VAL A 14 -24.49 -7.69 31.78
N SER A 15 -23.49 -7.40 32.60
CA SER A 15 -22.51 -6.35 32.33
C SER A 15 -21.74 -6.76 31.09
N CYS A 16 -22.26 -6.37 29.92
CA CYS A 16 -21.48 -6.37 28.70
C CYS A 16 -20.47 -5.24 28.84
N ALA A 17 -19.32 -5.55 29.46
CA ALA A 17 -18.18 -4.66 29.41
C ALA A 17 -17.91 -4.34 27.93
N PRO A 18 -17.73 -3.07 27.55
CA PRO A 18 -17.37 -2.74 26.19
C PRO A 18 -16.09 -3.51 25.88
N LYS A 19 -16.14 -4.43 24.89
CA LYS A 19 -14.94 -5.01 24.31
C LYS A 19 -14.08 -3.80 23.94
N LYS A 20 -12.99 -3.58 24.66
CA LYS A 20 -11.90 -2.73 24.17
C LYS A 20 -11.62 -3.28 22.78
N ILE A 21 -11.95 -2.48 21.77
CA ILE A 21 -11.38 -2.65 20.46
C ILE A 21 -9.91 -2.34 20.70
N THR A 22 -9.13 -3.37 21.03
CA THR A 22 -7.71 -3.33 20.80
C THR A 22 -7.63 -3.08 19.31
N LEU A 23 -7.34 -1.83 18.91
CA LEU A 23 -6.71 -1.59 17.63
C LEU A 23 -5.51 -2.52 17.66
N GLY A 24 -5.63 -3.68 17.00
CA GLY A 24 -4.51 -4.57 16.86
C GLY A 24 -3.38 -3.72 16.32
N MET A 25 -2.22 -3.81 16.93
CA MET A 25 -0.96 -3.50 16.27
C MET A 25 -0.90 -4.39 15.02
N GLY A 26 -1.60 -3.95 13.99
CA GLY A 26 -1.65 -4.61 12.70
C GLY A 26 -0.27 -4.45 12.10
N THR A 27 0.41 -5.57 11.93
CA THR A 27 1.39 -5.84 10.88
C THR A 27 1.91 -4.59 10.14
N GLU A 28 3.16 -4.21 10.38
CA GLU A 28 3.86 -3.03 9.82
C GLU A 28 4.11 -3.06 8.28
N PHE A 29 3.32 -3.81 7.51
CA PHE A 29 3.49 -3.88 6.07
C PHE A 29 3.38 -2.48 5.44
N LEU A 30 4.45 -2.05 4.76
CA LEU A 30 4.65 -0.71 4.19
C LEU A 30 4.67 0.45 5.20
N HIS A 31 4.83 0.20 6.50
CA HIS A 31 4.75 1.28 7.50
C HIS A 31 5.76 2.39 7.25
N ASN A 32 7.04 2.03 7.07
CA ASN A 32 8.12 3.01 6.88
C ASN A 32 7.99 3.72 5.54
N GLU A 33 7.65 2.98 4.49
CA GLU A 33 7.44 3.51 3.15
C GLU A 33 6.27 4.50 3.10
N LEU A 34 5.14 4.19 3.76
CA LEU A 34 4.00 5.09 3.85
C LEU A 34 4.29 6.33 4.69
N LYS A 35 5.12 6.21 5.73
CA LYS A 35 5.60 7.36 6.51
C LYS A 35 6.51 8.25 5.67
N GLU A 36 7.37 7.67 4.83
CA GLU A 36 8.21 8.44 3.92
C GLU A 36 7.38 9.15 2.83
N ILE A 37 6.38 8.47 2.27
CA ILE A 37 5.39 9.06 1.34
C ILE A 37 4.72 10.28 1.99
N GLU A 38 4.35 10.21 3.27
CA GLU A 38 3.77 11.34 4.01
C GLU A 38 4.71 12.54 4.11
N ASN A 39 6.00 12.30 4.33
CA ASN A 39 7.00 13.36 4.45
C ASN A 39 7.23 14.12 3.13
N TYR A 40 7.02 13.46 1.98
CA TYR A 40 7.19 14.07 0.66
C TYR A 40 5.97 14.82 0.14
N ILE A 41 4.86 14.83 0.89
CA ILE A 41 3.65 15.56 0.49
C ILE A 41 3.93 17.05 0.27
N GLN A 42 4.78 17.65 1.11
CA GLN A 42 5.13 19.08 0.99
C GLN A 42 5.82 19.42 -0.34
N ASP A 43 6.49 18.44 -0.94
CA ASP A 43 7.25 18.58 -2.18
C ASP A 43 6.47 18.10 -3.42
N PHE A 44 5.15 17.86 -3.31
CA PHE A 44 4.38 17.21 -4.39
C PHE A 44 4.40 17.97 -5.73
N LYS A 45 4.70 19.27 -5.73
CA LYS A 45 4.82 20.08 -6.96
C LYS A 45 6.22 20.02 -7.58
N SER A 46 7.22 19.50 -6.87
CA SER A 46 8.61 19.47 -7.33
C SER A 46 8.77 18.58 -8.57
N VAL A 47 9.58 19.06 -9.51
CA VAL A 47 9.89 18.40 -10.78
C VAL A 47 11.38 18.56 -11.08
N ASN A 48 12.02 17.48 -11.52
CA ASN A 48 13.36 17.50 -12.10
C ASN A 48 13.34 16.65 -13.37
N SER A 49 13.23 17.30 -14.53
CA SER A 49 13.07 16.64 -15.83
C SER A 49 14.28 15.79 -16.26
N ASN A 50 15.45 16.01 -15.65
CA ASN A 50 16.63 15.15 -15.86
C ASN A 50 16.49 13.78 -15.17
N VAL A 51 15.63 13.68 -14.14
CA VAL A 51 15.39 12.46 -13.36
C VAL A 51 14.08 11.79 -13.78
N SER A 52 13.00 12.56 -13.87
CA SER A 52 11.67 12.07 -14.21
C SER A 52 10.88 13.12 -14.98
N LYS A 53 10.09 12.67 -15.95
CA LYS A 53 9.22 13.55 -16.75
C LYS A 53 7.98 14.02 -15.99
N VAL A 54 7.75 13.51 -14.79
CA VAL A 54 6.56 13.79 -13.97
C VAL A 54 6.97 14.26 -12.57
N SER A 55 6.05 14.92 -11.87
CA SER A 55 6.29 15.49 -10.54
C SER A 55 6.39 14.45 -9.43
N VAL A 56 6.90 14.88 -8.28
CA VAL A 56 6.82 14.12 -7.03
C VAL A 56 5.38 13.70 -6.73
N GLY A 57 4.42 14.61 -6.85
CA GLY A 57 3.00 14.35 -6.63
C GLY A 57 2.45 13.24 -7.52
N TRP A 58 2.89 13.19 -8.78
CA TRP A 58 2.52 12.10 -9.68
C TRP A 58 3.02 10.75 -9.15
N HIS A 59 4.27 10.68 -8.70
CA HIS A 59 4.82 9.47 -8.12
C HIS A 59 4.09 9.05 -6.83
N LEU A 60 3.79 10.00 -5.94
CA LEU A 60 3.01 9.73 -4.72
C LEU A 60 1.63 9.17 -5.05
N GLU A 61 0.90 9.80 -5.98
CA GLU A 61 -0.42 9.31 -6.38
C GLU A 61 -0.37 7.92 -7.03
N HIS A 62 0.62 7.69 -7.91
CA HIS A 62 0.80 6.40 -8.57
C HIS A 62 1.02 5.27 -7.57
N LEU A 63 1.84 5.50 -6.55
CA LEU A 63 2.08 4.55 -5.47
C LEU A 63 0.79 4.19 -4.72
N LEU A 64 0.05 5.21 -4.30
CA LEU A 64 -1.17 5.04 -3.52
C LEU A 64 -2.29 4.35 -4.32
N LEU A 65 -2.42 4.69 -5.61
CA LEU A 65 -3.33 4.03 -6.53
C LEU A 65 -2.92 2.56 -6.74
N THR A 66 -1.63 2.27 -6.86
CA THR A 66 -1.13 0.90 -7.04
C THR A 66 -1.48 0.00 -5.86
N ILE A 67 -1.28 0.46 -4.62
CA ILE A 67 -1.70 -0.26 -3.40
C ILE A 67 -3.20 -0.55 -3.45
N THR A 68 -3.99 0.48 -3.77
CA THR A 68 -5.46 0.37 -3.83
C THR A 68 -5.91 -0.65 -4.88
N LYS A 69 -5.38 -0.58 -6.10
CA LYS A 69 -5.76 -1.48 -7.20
C LYS A 69 -5.29 -2.90 -6.99
N ILE A 70 -4.14 -3.11 -6.37
CA ILE A 70 -3.70 -4.46 -6.00
C ILE A 70 -4.65 -5.07 -4.97
N TYR A 71 -4.98 -4.34 -3.90
CA TYR A 71 -5.96 -4.82 -2.92
C TYR A 71 -7.31 -5.17 -3.57
N GLU A 72 -7.89 -4.25 -4.35
CA GLU A 72 -9.18 -4.47 -5.04
C GLU A 72 -9.18 -5.74 -5.90
N LYS A 73 -8.05 -6.06 -6.56
CA LYS A 73 -7.93 -7.26 -7.40
C LYS A 73 -7.78 -8.51 -6.57
N MET A 74 -7.00 -8.45 -5.48
CA MET A 74 -6.80 -9.60 -4.59
C MET A 74 -8.07 -9.95 -3.80
N GLU A 75 -8.78 -8.94 -3.29
CA GLU A 75 -10.04 -9.12 -2.55
C GLU A 75 -11.10 -9.83 -3.39
N LYS A 76 -11.12 -9.59 -4.71
CA LYS A 76 -12.04 -10.22 -5.67
C LYS A 76 -11.55 -11.57 -6.20
N SER A 77 -10.32 -11.98 -5.88
CA SER A 77 -9.76 -13.24 -6.39
C SER A 77 -10.27 -14.44 -5.60
N ASN A 78 -10.42 -15.58 -6.27
CA ASN A 78 -10.70 -16.85 -5.62
C ASN A 78 -9.38 -17.59 -5.33
N PRO A 79 -8.98 -17.80 -4.06
CA PRO A 79 -7.69 -18.44 -3.75
C PRO A 79 -7.49 -19.82 -4.38
N LYS A 80 -8.57 -20.56 -4.68
CA LYS A 80 -8.51 -21.89 -5.33
C LYS A 80 -8.07 -21.83 -6.79
N GLU A 81 -8.20 -20.66 -7.42
CA GLU A 81 -7.82 -20.41 -8.81
C GLU A 81 -6.38 -19.94 -8.97
N TYR A 82 -5.66 -19.73 -7.86
CA TYR A 82 -4.24 -19.39 -7.93
C TYR A 82 -3.46 -20.50 -8.63
N ARG A 83 -2.59 -20.09 -9.56
CA ARG A 83 -1.69 -20.96 -10.29
C ARG A 83 -0.31 -20.33 -10.29
N ASN A 84 0.59 -20.89 -9.50
CA ASN A 84 2.00 -20.52 -9.58
C ASN A 84 2.55 -20.98 -10.95
N ARG A 85 3.16 -20.06 -11.70
CA ARG A 85 3.80 -20.33 -12.98
C ARG A 85 5.12 -19.60 -13.03
N PHE A 86 6.13 -20.26 -13.60
CA PHE A 86 7.41 -19.61 -13.84
C PHE A 86 7.20 -18.35 -14.70
N ASN A 87 7.81 -17.25 -14.28
CA ASN A 87 7.82 -15.99 -15.01
C ASN A 87 9.20 -15.34 -14.86
N PHE A 88 9.89 -15.18 -15.99
CA PHE A 88 11.26 -14.66 -16.01
C PHE A 88 11.32 -13.22 -15.47
N THR A 89 10.36 -12.36 -15.83
CA THR A 89 10.29 -10.98 -15.32
C THR A 89 10.13 -10.93 -13.81
N LYS A 90 9.22 -11.73 -13.25
CA LYS A 90 9.04 -11.89 -11.80
C LYS A 90 10.36 -12.32 -11.15
N MET A 91 11.01 -13.35 -11.69
CA MET A 91 12.28 -13.86 -11.17
C MET A 91 13.35 -12.77 -11.16
N MET A 92 13.52 -12.02 -12.26
CA MET A 92 14.51 -10.94 -12.36
C MET A 92 14.26 -9.81 -11.37
N ILE A 93 13.03 -9.31 -11.27
CA ILE A 93 12.67 -8.21 -10.35
C ILE A 93 12.85 -8.66 -8.90
N PHE A 94 12.39 -9.87 -8.55
CA PHE A 94 12.46 -10.36 -7.18
C PHE A 94 13.90 -10.69 -6.77
N SER A 95 14.71 -11.24 -7.67
CA SER A 95 16.10 -11.56 -7.35
C SER A 95 16.97 -10.31 -7.17
N SER A 96 16.73 -9.27 -7.98
CA SER A 96 17.49 -8.01 -7.89
C SER A 96 16.90 -7.00 -6.89
N ASN A 97 15.63 -7.15 -6.51
CA ASN A 97 14.83 -6.12 -5.83
C ASN A 97 14.86 -4.76 -6.55
N GLN A 98 14.97 -4.78 -7.88
CA GLN A 98 15.10 -3.59 -8.72
C GLN A 98 14.12 -3.61 -9.89
N ILE A 99 13.59 -2.43 -10.20
CA ILE A 99 12.84 -2.15 -11.42
C ILE A 99 13.69 -1.16 -12.24
N PRO A 100 14.12 -1.53 -13.45
CA PRO A 100 14.89 -0.63 -14.31
C PRO A 100 14.09 0.63 -14.69
N ARG A 101 14.69 1.80 -14.52
CA ARG A 101 14.09 3.09 -14.92
C ARG A 101 14.01 3.20 -16.45
N GLY A 102 13.00 3.91 -16.94
CA GLY A 102 12.83 4.23 -18.36
C GLY A 102 12.44 3.07 -19.27
N LYS A 103 12.28 1.84 -18.74
CA LYS A 103 11.94 0.64 -19.53
C LYS A 103 10.48 0.20 -19.43
N ALA A 104 9.70 0.79 -18.53
CA ALA A 104 8.32 0.40 -18.27
C ALA A 104 7.39 1.63 -18.27
N THR A 105 6.21 1.44 -18.81
CA THR A 105 5.12 2.43 -18.78
C THR A 105 4.11 2.03 -17.71
N ALA A 106 3.66 2.99 -16.89
CA ALA A 106 2.63 2.74 -15.90
C ALA A 106 1.29 2.35 -16.57
N PRO A 107 0.59 1.30 -16.10
CA PRO A 107 -0.73 0.96 -16.63
C PRO A 107 -1.75 2.07 -16.37
N THR A 108 -2.64 2.33 -17.34
CA THR A 108 -3.66 3.40 -17.26
C THR A 108 -4.48 3.37 -15.98
N ILE A 109 -4.79 2.17 -15.45
CA ILE A 109 -5.60 2.00 -14.23
C ILE A 109 -4.95 2.52 -12.94
N VAL A 110 -3.64 2.79 -12.96
CA VAL A 110 -2.86 3.33 -11.84
C VAL A 110 -2.11 4.60 -12.26
N THR A 111 -2.46 5.19 -13.41
CA THR A 111 -1.94 6.48 -13.84
C THR A 111 -2.75 7.59 -13.14
N PRO A 112 -2.11 8.49 -12.37
CA PRO A 112 -2.76 9.64 -11.77
C PRO A 112 -3.47 10.56 -12.79
N SER A 113 -4.46 11.31 -12.33
CA SER A 113 -5.07 12.40 -13.11
C SER A 113 -4.06 13.53 -13.35
N GLU A 114 -4.31 14.33 -14.39
CA GLU A 114 -3.47 15.52 -14.69
C GLU A 114 -3.48 16.52 -13.53
N THR A 115 -4.65 16.74 -12.93
CA THR A 115 -4.78 17.57 -11.74
C THR A 115 -4.52 16.75 -10.49
N ILE A 116 -3.50 17.15 -9.72
CA ILE A 116 -3.13 16.54 -8.44
C ILE A 116 -3.41 17.52 -7.31
N GLU A 117 -4.27 17.12 -6.37
CA GLU A 117 -4.68 17.94 -5.24
C GLU A 117 -4.16 17.38 -3.91
N LEU A 118 -3.62 18.26 -3.06
CA LEU A 118 -3.06 17.90 -1.75
C LEU A 118 -4.07 17.16 -0.85
N VAL A 119 -5.32 17.62 -0.83
CA VAL A 119 -6.41 16.99 -0.05
C VAL A 119 -6.68 15.56 -0.55
N SER A 120 -6.56 15.34 -1.86
CA SER A 120 -6.73 14.03 -2.49
C SER A 120 -5.61 13.07 -2.08
N ILE A 121 -4.36 13.52 -2.08
CA ILE A 121 -3.20 12.72 -1.65
C ILE A 121 -3.36 12.27 -0.19
N ASN A 122 -3.70 13.18 0.73
CA ASN A 122 -3.87 12.84 2.15
C ASN A 122 -4.93 11.75 2.37
N LYS A 123 -6.08 11.85 1.69
CA LYS A 123 -7.13 10.82 1.75
C LYS A 123 -6.64 9.47 1.23
N LYS A 124 -5.88 9.48 0.12
CA LYS A 124 -5.31 8.27 -0.48
C LYS A 124 -4.28 7.60 0.44
N ILE A 125 -3.50 8.36 1.22
CA ILE A 125 -2.55 7.82 2.20
C ILE A 125 -3.26 7.09 3.34
N ILE A 126 -4.31 7.71 3.90
CA ILE A 126 -5.10 7.08 4.97
C ILE A 126 -5.69 5.75 4.47
N LEU A 127 -6.24 5.76 3.25
CA LEU A 127 -6.75 4.54 2.62
C LEU A 127 -5.64 3.51 2.41
N ALA A 128 -4.49 3.92 1.87
CA ALA A 128 -3.36 3.01 1.62
C ALA A 128 -2.86 2.34 2.92
N LYS A 129 -2.79 3.06 4.04
CA LYS A 129 -2.46 2.49 5.37
C LYS A 129 -3.45 1.41 5.79
N GLN A 130 -4.75 1.66 5.61
CA GLN A 130 -5.79 0.68 5.92
C GLN A 130 -5.68 -0.55 5.00
N LEU A 131 -5.50 -0.34 3.69
CA LEU A 131 -5.43 -1.41 2.72
C LEU A 131 -4.15 -2.25 2.87
N ALA A 132 -3.02 -1.65 3.23
CA ALA A 132 -1.80 -2.39 3.55
C ALA A 132 -2.05 -3.38 4.70
N SER A 133 -2.69 -2.93 5.79
CA SER A 133 -3.07 -3.82 6.89
C SER A 133 -4.02 -4.94 6.42
N LYS A 134 -4.98 -4.65 5.55
CA LYS A 134 -5.87 -5.67 5.01
C LYS A 134 -5.16 -6.68 4.12
N ILE A 135 -4.24 -6.24 3.24
CA ILE A 135 -3.44 -7.12 2.38
C ILE A 135 -2.69 -8.16 3.23
N ASP A 136 -2.13 -7.73 4.37
CA ASP A 136 -1.37 -8.62 5.25
C ASP A 136 -2.21 -9.78 5.80
N ASN A 137 -3.51 -9.55 5.97
CA ASN A 137 -4.46 -10.48 6.54
C ASN A 137 -5.27 -11.28 5.49
N LEU A 138 -5.04 -11.07 4.20
CA LEU A 138 -5.70 -11.86 3.16
C LEU A 138 -5.26 -13.33 3.21
N PRO A 139 -6.07 -14.28 2.72
CA PRO A 139 -5.62 -15.65 2.51
C PRO A 139 -4.40 -15.70 1.59
N GLU A 140 -3.44 -16.59 1.89
CA GLU A 140 -2.13 -16.68 1.21
C GLU A 140 -2.24 -16.73 -0.31
N ASN A 141 -3.17 -17.53 -0.82
CA ASN A 141 -3.36 -17.74 -2.25
C ASN A 141 -4.34 -16.75 -2.90
N THR A 142 -4.81 -15.70 -2.20
CA THR A 142 -5.38 -14.55 -2.92
C THR A 142 -4.33 -13.95 -3.84
N PHE A 143 -4.74 -13.49 -5.02
CA PHE A 143 -3.80 -13.10 -6.04
C PHE A 143 -4.29 -11.96 -6.91
N PHE A 144 -3.35 -11.31 -7.59
CA PHE A 144 -3.66 -10.48 -8.74
C PHE A 144 -2.77 -10.87 -9.92
N LYS A 145 -3.24 -10.55 -11.13
CA LYS A 145 -2.47 -10.78 -12.37
C LYS A 145 -1.74 -9.49 -12.76
N HIS A 146 -0.44 -9.45 -12.52
CA HIS A 146 0.43 -8.36 -12.98
C HIS A 146 0.66 -8.48 -14.51
N PRO A 147 0.62 -7.37 -15.28
CA PRO A 147 0.74 -7.40 -16.74
C PRO A 147 1.98 -8.15 -17.27
N SER A 148 3.12 -8.00 -16.61
CA SER A 148 4.40 -8.61 -17.03
C SER A 148 4.91 -9.71 -16.11
N ALA A 149 4.50 -9.72 -14.84
CA ALA A 149 5.03 -10.62 -13.81
C ALA A 149 4.10 -11.82 -13.53
N GLY A 150 2.96 -11.89 -14.23
CA GLY A 150 2.02 -12.99 -14.12
C GLY A 150 1.20 -12.95 -12.83
N TYR A 151 0.84 -14.13 -12.33
CA TYR A 151 0.04 -14.27 -11.10
C TYR A 151 0.94 -14.10 -9.88
N LEU A 152 0.61 -13.12 -9.04
CA LEU A 152 1.28 -12.85 -7.77
C LEU A 152 0.30 -13.13 -6.64
N ASN A 153 0.62 -14.09 -5.77
CA ASN A 153 -0.17 -14.35 -4.56
C ASN A 153 0.02 -13.25 -3.52
N ARG A 154 -0.51 -13.42 -2.30
CA ARG A 154 -0.39 -12.40 -1.25
C ARG A 154 1.04 -12.01 -0.93
N ASP A 155 1.91 -12.98 -0.74
CA ASP A 155 3.27 -12.71 -0.31
C ASP A 155 4.13 -12.17 -1.47
N ASP A 156 3.89 -12.65 -2.69
CA ASP A 156 4.44 -12.05 -3.91
C ASP A 156 3.97 -10.59 -4.08
N ALA A 157 2.70 -10.31 -3.83
CA ALA A 157 2.12 -8.98 -3.94
C ALA A 157 2.75 -8.02 -2.92
N LYS A 158 2.93 -8.47 -1.67
CA LYS A 158 3.64 -7.72 -0.63
C LYS A 158 5.08 -7.42 -1.04
N ARG A 159 5.80 -8.41 -1.59
CA ARG A 159 7.18 -8.23 -2.09
C ARG A 159 7.23 -7.25 -3.26
N PHE A 160 6.32 -7.39 -4.22
CA PHE A 160 6.20 -6.48 -5.36
C PHE A 160 5.94 -5.05 -4.90
N LEU A 161 4.99 -4.85 -3.98
CA LEU A 161 4.65 -3.53 -3.45
C LEU A 161 5.84 -2.86 -2.75
N LYS A 162 6.62 -3.61 -1.97
CA LYS A 162 7.87 -3.08 -1.37
C LYS A 162 8.87 -2.64 -2.43
N ILE A 163 9.16 -3.49 -3.42
CA ILE A 163 10.11 -3.18 -4.50
C ILE A 163 9.64 -1.99 -5.34
N HIS A 164 8.37 -1.97 -5.72
CA HIS A 164 7.76 -0.89 -6.51
C HIS A 164 7.73 0.43 -5.74
N THR A 165 7.39 0.37 -4.45
CA THR A 165 7.35 1.57 -3.60
C THR A 165 8.74 2.17 -3.42
N GLU A 166 9.72 1.34 -3.05
CA GLU A 166 11.10 1.78 -2.91
C GLU A 166 11.69 2.29 -4.25
N HIS A 167 11.31 1.70 -5.38
CA HIS A 167 11.70 2.20 -6.70
C HIS A 167 11.26 3.65 -6.93
N HIS A 168 10.01 3.99 -6.62
CA HIS A 168 9.51 5.36 -6.76
C HIS A 168 10.03 6.30 -5.69
N LEU A 169 10.20 5.85 -4.44
CA LEU A 169 10.83 6.65 -3.39
C LEU A 169 12.27 7.05 -3.76
N LYS A 170 13.04 6.14 -4.38
CA LYS A 170 14.34 6.50 -4.98
C LYS A 170 14.23 7.57 -6.06
N ILE A 171 13.21 7.51 -6.92
CA ILE A 171 13.00 8.53 -7.95
C ILE A 171 12.68 9.88 -7.29
N ILE A 172 11.82 9.90 -6.28
CA ILE A 172 11.48 11.12 -5.54
C ILE A 172 12.72 11.71 -4.85
N ARG A 173 13.50 10.88 -4.16
CA ARG A 173 14.77 11.28 -3.54
C ARG A 173 15.75 11.88 -4.54
N ASP A 174 15.81 11.35 -5.76
CA ASP A 174 16.66 11.89 -6.82
C ASP A 174 16.09 13.17 -7.44
N ILE A 175 14.76 13.32 -7.55
CA ILE A 175 14.12 14.58 -7.98
C ILE A 175 14.46 15.71 -7.01
N LEU A 176 14.42 15.41 -5.70
CA LEU A 176 14.65 16.37 -4.62
C LEU A 176 16.14 16.55 -4.27
N HIS A 177 17.04 15.72 -4.80
CA HIS A 177 18.45 16.00 -4.76
C HIS A 177 18.77 17.12 -5.75
N GLU A 178 19.20 18.27 -5.25
CA GLU A 178 19.86 19.25 -6.09
C GLU A 178 21.15 18.63 -6.63
N PRO A 179 21.45 18.74 -7.93
CA PRO A 179 22.78 18.41 -8.42
C PRO A 179 23.75 19.30 -7.64
N SER A 180 24.75 18.70 -7.00
CA SER A 180 25.82 19.47 -6.34
C SER A 180 26.31 20.53 -7.30
N SER A 181 25.97 21.79 -7.03
CA SER A 181 26.48 22.92 -7.79
C SER A 181 27.99 22.79 -7.81
N ASN A 182 28.59 22.98 -9.00
CA ASN A 182 30.03 23.03 -9.20
C ASN A 182 30.65 23.90 -8.11
N LYS A 183 31.24 23.27 -7.09
CA LYS A 183 32.27 23.91 -6.26
C LYS A 183 33.52 23.93 -7.12
N THR A 184 33.60 24.90 -8.01
CA THR A 184 34.88 25.39 -8.53
C THR A 184 35.65 25.95 -7.33
N ASN A 185 36.64 25.19 -6.87
CA ASN A 185 37.81 25.74 -6.18
C ASN A 185 38.90 25.92 -7.23
#